data_AF-A0A0B2Q5D3-F1
#
_entry.id   AF-A0A0B2Q5D3-F1
#
_cell.length_a   1.000
_cell.length_b   1.000
_cell.length_c   1.000
_cell.angle_alpha   90.00
_cell.angle_beta   90.00
_cell.angle_gamma   90.00
#
_symmetry.space_group_name_H-M   'P 1'
#
loop_
_entity.id
_entity.type
_entity.pdbx_description
1 polymer ?
#
loop_
_entity_poly.entity_id
_entity_poly.type
_entity_poly.pdbx_seq_one_letter_code
_entity_poly.pdbx_strand_id
1 'polypeptide(L)'
;MSKRVREACESHGYFLLICDEIIPKDVRGDMFDGMKELFNLPEETKQQHICSKPYRGYNGKNSIIPLCQSFGMDVPLTASAEAFTNLMWPQGNTPFWYFINSFYYYTLYIY
;
A
#
# COMPACT_ATOMS: atom_id res chain seq x y z
N MET A 1 12.43 16.55 -13.86
CA MET A 1 13.14 16.43 -12.56
C MET A 1 13.74 17.78 -12.20
N SER A 2 13.39 18.35 -11.04
CA SER A 2 13.95 19.65 -10.62
C SER A 2 15.45 19.53 -10.31
N LYS A 3 16.21 20.62 -10.48
CA LYS A 3 17.64 20.67 -10.16
C LYS A 3 17.91 20.28 -8.70
N ARG A 4 17.08 20.78 -7.77
CA ARG A 4 17.18 20.48 -6.34
C ARG A 4 16.96 19.01 -6.01
N VAL A 5 15.99 18.35 -6.66
CA VAL A 5 15.74 16.92 -6.47
C VAL A 5 16.94 16.10 -6.93
N ARG A 6 17.52 16.43 -8.09
CA ARG A 6 18.73 15.76 -8.59
C ARG A 6 19.89 15.93 -7.63
N GLU A 7 20.19 17.16 -7.24
CA GLU A 7 21.31 17.47 -6.34
C GLU A 7 21.17 16.74 -4.99
N ALA A 8 19.96 16.69 -4.42
CA ALA A 8 19.69 15.95 -3.18
C ALA A 8 19.94 14.44 -3.35
N CYS A 9 19.46 13.84 -4.44
CA CYS A 9 19.75 12.43 -4.73
C CYS A 9 21.25 12.16 -4.93
N GLU A 10 21.97 13.02 -5.65
CA GLU A 10 23.41 12.86 -5.91
C GLU A 10 24.26 13.01 -4.65
N SER A 11 23.89 13.93 -3.75
CA SER A 11 24.67 14.24 -2.55
C SER A 11 24.27 13.43 -1.30
N HIS A 12 22.99 13.09 -1.17
CA HIS A 12 22.44 12.44 0.03
C HIS A 12 21.73 11.10 -0.25
N GLY A 13 21.38 10.79 -1.50
CA GLY A 13 20.65 9.58 -1.87
C GLY A 13 19.13 9.61 -1.61
N TYR A 14 18.60 10.68 -1.01
CA TYR A 14 17.17 10.85 -0.74
C TYR A 14 16.78 12.33 -0.62
N PHE A 15 15.48 12.58 -0.60
CA PHE A 15 14.88 13.86 -0.22
C PHE A 15 13.52 13.61 0.45
N LEU A 16 13.01 14.59 1.19
CA LEU A 16 11.67 14.53 1.77
C LEU A 16 10.72 15.37 0.91
N LEU A 17 9.56 14.78 0.59
CA LEU A 17 8.47 15.49 -0.08
C LEU A 17 7.36 15.79 0.93
N ILE A 18 7.08 17.07 1.15
CA ILE A 18 5.98 17.50 2.01
C ILE A 18 4.70 17.51 1.17
N CYS A 19 3.78 16.60 1.48
CA CYS A 19 2.53 16.39 0.72
C CYS A 19 1.29 16.85 1.48
N ASP A 20 1.41 17.67 2.52
CA ASP A 20 0.28 18.05 3.38
C ASP A 20 -0.86 18.77 2.63
N GLU A 21 -0.53 19.46 1.54
CA GLU A 21 -1.51 20.12 0.67
C GLU A 21 -2.11 19.19 -0.40
N ILE A 22 -1.47 18.05 -0.66
CA ILE A 22 -1.86 17.09 -1.72
C ILE A 22 -2.65 15.93 -1.11
N ILE A 23 -2.19 15.39 0.03
CA ILE A 23 -2.78 14.23 0.70
C ILE A 23 -3.48 14.73 1.97
N PRO A 24 -4.83 14.71 2.02
CA PRO A 24 -5.58 15.10 3.21
C PRO A 24 -5.16 14.28 4.44
N LYS A 25 -5.20 14.91 5.62
CA LYS A 25 -4.80 14.25 6.88
C LYS A 25 -5.65 13.00 7.17
N ASP A 26 -6.95 13.09 6.90
CA ASP A 26 -7.90 12.00 7.17
C ASP A 26 -7.56 10.76 6.32
N VAL A 27 -7.18 10.95 5.04
CA VAL A 27 -6.74 9.85 4.15
C VAL A 27 -5.51 9.13 4.72
N ARG A 28 -4.60 9.86 5.40
CA ARG A 28 -3.44 9.24 6.05
C ARG A 28 -3.83 8.50 7.33
N GLY A 29 -4.77 9.01 8.12
CA GLY A 29 -5.29 8.33 9.29
C GLY A 29 -5.98 7.01 8.91
N ASP A 30 -6.91 7.10 7.97
CA ASP A 30 -7.67 5.97 7.43
C ASP A 30 -6.74 4.90 6.82
N MET A 31 -5.65 5.33 6.17
CA MET A 31 -4.59 4.43 5.70
C MET A 31 -4.00 3.60 6.84
N PHE A 32 -3.56 4.26 7.91
CA PHE A 32 -2.91 3.56 9.01
C PHE A 32 -3.87 2.61 9.71
N ASP A 33 -5.13 3.01 9.89
CA ASP A 33 -6.13 2.16 10.54
C ASP A 33 -6.55 0.98 9.65
N GLY A 34 -6.75 1.21 8.35
CA GLY A 34 -7.01 0.14 7.38
C GLY A 34 -5.86 -0.87 7.29
N MET A 35 -4.60 -0.42 7.37
CA MET A 35 -3.45 -1.32 7.40
C MET A 35 -3.38 -2.15 8.69
N LYS A 36 -3.73 -1.57 9.85
CA LYS A 36 -3.84 -2.35 11.09
C LYS A 36 -4.91 -3.42 10.98
N GLU A 37 -6.08 -3.08 10.44
CA GLU A 37 -7.16 -4.06 10.20
C GLU A 37 -6.69 -5.20 9.29
N LEU A 38 -6.03 -4.87 8.17
CA LEU A 38 -5.50 -5.86 7.22
C LEU A 38 -4.54 -6.85 7.91
N PHE A 39 -3.57 -6.35 8.68
CA PHE A 39 -2.58 -7.24 9.32
C PHE A 39 -3.13 -8.01 10.52
N ASN A 40 -4.21 -7.53 11.13
CA ASN A 40 -4.95 -8.23 12.19
C ASN A 40 -5.88 -9.34 11.67
N LEU A 41 -6.09 -9.45 10.35
CA LEU A 41 -6.83 -10.57 9.78
C LEU A 41 -6.19 -11.92 10.14
N PRO A 42 -6.99 -13.00 10.21
CA PRO A 42 -6.47 -14.36 10.38
C PRO A 42 -5.38 -14.66 9.35
N GLU A 43 -4.37 -15.41 9.78
CA GLU A 43 -3.23 -15.74 8.90
C GLU A 43 -3.70 -16.49 7.65
N GLU A 44 -4.68 -17.39 7.79
CA GLU A 44 -5.27 -18.15 6.71
C GLU A 44 -5.90 -17.23 5.66
N THR A 45 -6.59 -16.16 6.10
CA THR A 45 -7.17 -15.15 5.20
C THR A 45 -6.08 -14.41 4.43
N LYS A 46 -5.02 -13.96 5.13
CA LYS A 46 -3.91 -13.23 4.50
C LYS A 46 -3.19 -14.10 3.46
N GLN A 47 -3.00 -15.39 3.76
CA GLN A 47 -2.38 -16.37 2.87
C GLN A 47 -3.17 -16.66 1.58
N GLN A 48 -4.45 -16.30 1.51
CA GLN A 48 -5.23 -16.45 0.28
C GLN A 48 -4.78 -15.48 -0.82
N HIS A 49 -4.12 -14.37 -0.47
CA HIS A 49 -3.61 -13.42 -1.46
C HIS A 49 -2.31 -13.94 -2.11
N ILE A 50 -2.46 -14.85 -3.07
CA ILE A 50 -1.35 -15.48 -3.79
C ILE A 50 -1.21 -14.82 -5.16
N CYS A 51 0.03 -14.50 -5.53
CA CYS A 51 0.36 -14.04 -6.87
C CYS A 51 1.58 -14.80 -7.38
N SER A 52 1.53 -15.28 -8.62
CA SER A 52 2.66 -15.99 -9.25
C SER A 52 3.82 -15.06 -9.61
N LYS A 53 3.57 -13.73 -9.66
CA LYS A 53 4.60 -12.75 -9.95
C LYS A 53 5.50 -12.53 -8.74
N PRO A 54 6.83 -12.40 -8.92
CA PRO A 54 7.76 -12.10 -7.84
C PRO A 54 7.36 -10.82 -7.09
N TYR A 55 7.55 -10.82 -5.76
CA TYR A 55 7.29 -9.66 -4.90
C TYR A 55 5.83 -9.16 -4.93
N ARG A 56 4.89 -10.04 -5.24
CA ARG A 56 3.44 -9.83 -5.17
C ARG A 56 2.81 -10.84 -4.22
N GLY A 57 1.57 -10.60 -3.82
CA GLY A 57 0.88 -11.46 -2.87
C GLY A 57 1.25 -11.13 -1.42
N TYR A 58 0.75 -11.95 -0.50
CA TYR A 58 1.11 -11.89 0.90
C TYR A 58 2.46 -12.56 1.15
N ASN A 59 3.33 -11.87 1.88
CA ASN A 59 4.60 -12.38 2.36
C ASN A 59 4.60 -12.28 3.88
N GLY A 60 4.24 -13.38 4.55
CA GLY A 60 4.27 -13.52 6.00
C GLY A 60 5.04 -14.77 6.40
N LYS A 61 5.63 -14.76 7.61
CA LYS A 61 6.39 -15.89 8.17
C LYS A 61 7.55 -16.37 7.27
N ASN A 62 8.19 -15.43 6.57
CA ASN A 62 9.34 -15.69 5.72
C ASN A 62 10.58 -16.01 6.57
N SER A 63 11.28 -17.11 6.29
CA SER A 63 12.49 -17.48 7.03
C SER A 63 13.64 -16.47 6.88
N ILE A 64 13.68 -15.75 5.75
CA ILE A 64 14.67 -14.71 5.46
C ILE A 64 14.32 -13.40 6.19
N ILE A 65 13.03 -13.08 6.32
CA ILE A 65 12.55 -11.85 6.95
C ILE A 65 11.43 -12.18 7.97
N PRO A 66 11.76 -12.83 9.09
CA PRO A 66 10.77 -13.43 9.99
C PRO A 66 9.93 -12.42 10.77
N LEU A 67 10.40 -11.16 10.85
CA LEU A 67 9.75 -10.09 11.62
C LEU A 67 8.85 -9.18 10.77
N CYS A 68 8.80 -9.39 9.45
CA CYS A 68 8.03 -8.53 8.56
C CYS A 68 6.89 -9.30 7.92
N GLN A 69 5.78 -8.59 7.73
CA GLN A 69 4.68 -9.00 6.87
C GLN A 69 4.46 -7.93 5.80
N SER A 70 4.13 -8.34 4.59
CA SER A 70 3.80 -7.40 3.51
C SER A 70 2.78 -7.97 2.53
N PHE A 71 2.12 -7.05 1.82
CA PHE A 71 1.24 -7.37 0.71
C PHE A 71 1.73 -6.61 -0.52
N GLY A 72 1.92 -7.31 -1.63
CA GLY A 72 2.14 -6.72 -2.93
C GLY A 72 0.88 -6.78 -3.79
N MET A 73 0.47 -5.63 -4.33
CA MET A 73 -0.61 -5.50 -5.31
C MET A 73 -0.06 -4.97 -6.64
N ASP A 74 -0.70 -5.33 -7.74
CA ASP A 74 -0.31 -4.90 -9.09
C ASP A 74 -1.11 -3.67 -9.54
N VAL A 75 -0.54 -2.94 -10.50
CA VAL A 75 -1.26 -1.91 -11.26
C VAL A 75 -1.92 -2.53 -12.50
N PRO A 76 -3.10 -2.05 -12.95
CA PRO A 76 -3.86 -0.92 -12.40
C PRO A 76 -4.55 -1.27 -11.07
N LEU A 77 -4.42 -0.36 -10.10
CA LEU A 77 -4.78 -0.64 -8.71
C LEU A 77 -6.29 -0.75 -8.51
N THR A 78 -7.12 -0.10 -9.32
CA THR A 78 -8.58 -0.06 -9.13
C THR A 78 -9.24 -1.44 -9.19
N ALA A 79 -8.94 -2.21 -10.24
CA ALA A 79 -9.47 -3.58 -10.38
C ALA A 79 -8.81 -4.54 -9.37
N SER A 80 -7.51 -4.35 -9.10
CA SER A 80 -6.79 -5.16 -8.12
C SER A 80 -7.29 -4.90 -6.69
N ALA A 81 -7.69 -3.67 -6.37
CA ALA A 81 -8.14 -3.26 -5.03
C ALA A 81 -9.51 -3.85 -4.69
N GLU A 82 -10.43 -3.90 -5.65
CA GLU A 82 -11.73 -4.54 -5.45
C GLU A 82 -11.59 -6.04 -5.21
N ALA A 83 -10.87 -6.74 -6.10
CA ALA A 83 -10.62 -8.17 -5.94
C ALA A 83 -9.90 -8.49 -4.62
N PHE A 84 -8.89 -7.68 -4.26
CA PHE A 84 -8.18 -7.81 -3.00
C PHE A 84 -9.08 -7.59 -1.78
N THR A 85 -9.89 -6.53 -1.80
CA THR A 85 -10.79 -6.22 -0.68
C THR A 85 -11.82 -7.32 -0.48
N ASN A 86 -12.43 -7.83 -1.57
CA ASN A 86 -13.39 -8.92 -1.50
C ASN A 86 -12.78 -10.24 -1.01
N LEU A 87 -11.50 -10.48 -1.34
CA LEU A 87 -10.76 -11.65 -0.85
C LEU A 87 -10.48 -11.56 0.66
N MET A 88 -10.03 -10.40 1.13
CA MET A 88 -9.68 -10.19 2.53
C MET A 88 -10.94 -10.06 3.43
N TRP A 89 -12.00 -9.45 2.91
CA TRP A 89 -13.29 -9.28 3.58
C TRP A 89 -14.43 -9.71 2.65
N PRO A 90 -14.82 -10.99 2.66
CA PRO A 90 -15.93 -11.48 1.84
C PRO A 90 -17.29 -10.82 2.14
N GLN A 91 -17.44 -10.23 3.33
CA GLN A 91 -18.62 -9.44 3.73
C GLN A 91 -18.55 -7.97 3.29
N GLY A 92 -17.45 -7.57 2.62
CA GLY A 92 -17.15 -6.22 2.21
C GLY A 92 -16.35 -5.42 3.23
N ASN A 93 -15.53 -4.50 2.72
CA ASN A 93 -14.86 -3.46 3.49
C ASN A 93 -14.71 -2.20 2.61
N THR A 94 -15.82 -1.49 2.40
CA THR A 94 -15.88 -0.28 1.57
C THR A 94 -14.89 0.80 2.03
N PRO A 95 -14.70 1.07 3.34
CA PRO A 95 -13.68 2.02 3.80
C PRO A 95 -12.28 1.67 3.31
N PHE A 96 -11.87 0.40 3.44
CA PHE A 96 -10.54 -0.04 3.03
C PHE A 96 -10.33 0.07 1.51
N TRP A 97 -11.33 -0.34 0.72
CA TRP A 97 -11.30 -0.17 -0.74
C TRP A 97 -11.20 1.30 -1.15
N TYR A 98 -11.96 2.19 -0.51
CA TYR A 98 -11.93 3.61 -0.81
C TYR A 98 -10.58 4.22 -0.46
N PHE A 99 -9.99 3.82 0.67
CA PHE A 99 -8.65 4.24 1.06
C PHE A 99 -7.59 3.85 0.02
N ILE A 100 -7.51 2.58 -0.42
CA ILE A 100 -6.50 2.13 -1.41
C ILE A 100 -6.57 2.98 -2.68
N ASN A 101 -7.78 3.19 -3.19
CA ASN A 101 -7.98 3.97 -4.40
C ASN A 101 -7.65 5.44 -4.21
N SER A 102 -8.06 6.04 -3.09
CA SER A 102 -7.80 7.44 -2.79
C SER A 102 -6.30 7.69 -2.65
N PHE A 103 -5.59 6.85 -1.90
CA PHE A 103 -4.15 6.98 -1.73
C PHE A 103 -3.42 6.88 -3.08
N TYR A 104 -3.75 5.88 -3.91
CA TYR A 104 -3.18 5.76 -5.24
C TYR A 104 -3.44 7.00 -6.09
N TYR A 105 -4.67 7.49 -6.11
CA TYR A 105 -5.04 8.70 -6.83
C TYR A 105 -4.20 9.90 -6.41
N TYR A 106 -4.04 10.17 -5.11
CA TYR A 106 -3.21 11.28 -4.64
C TYR A 106 -1.72 11.10 -4.97
N THR A 107 -1.20 9.87 -4.94
CA THR A 107 0.19 9.61 -5.32
C THR A 107 0.47 9.84 -6.81
N LEU A 108 -0.54 9.75 -7.69
CA LEU A 108 -0.36 10.08 -9.11
C LEU A 108 -0.07 11.58 -9.32
N TYR A 109 -0.51 12.47 -8.42
CA TYR A 109 -0.24 13.91 -8.49
C TYR A 109 1.16 14.30 -7.99
N ILE A 110 1.91 13.34 -7.48
CA ILE A 110 3.28 13.54 -7.01
C ILE A 110 4.31 13.34 -8.14
N TYR A 111 3.95 12.61 -9.19
CA TYR A 111 4.81 12.28 -10.34
C TYR A 111 4.51 13.16 -11.56
#